data_AF-E2AHE3-F1
#
_entry.id   AF-E2AHE3-F1
#
_cell.length_a   1.000
_cell.length_b   1.000
_cell.length_c   1.000
_cell.angle_alpha   90.00
_cell.angle_beta   90.00
_cell.angle_gamma   90.00
#
_symmetry.space_group_name_H-M   'P 1'
#
loop_
_entity.id
_entity.type
_entity.pdbx_description
1 polymer ?
#
loop_
_entity_poly.entity_id
_entity_poly.type
_entity_poly.pdbx_seq_one_letter_code
_entity_poly.pdbx_strand_id
1 'polypeptide(L)'
;GIRNGTSECTVTNKLSIDRVAWHFLPPSAPHFGGLWEAGVCSVKHHLKRCIGAHTLTYEEMNTLLCRIEACLNSRPIAATSDCLDDYRALTPGHFLIGDNLVAIPEP
;
A
#
# COMPACT_ATOMS: atom_id res chain seq x y z
N GLY A 1 18.01 24.41 -21.43
CA GLY A 1 16.78 24.84 -20.74
C GLY A 1 15.66 24.98 -21.74
N ILE A 2 14.53 24.30 -21.50
CA ILE A 2 13.15 24.77 -21.72
C ILE A 2 12.33 24.02 -20.65
N ARG A 3 11.45 24.78 -20.00
CA ARG A 3 10.72 24.50 -18.75
C ARG A 3 9.72 23.35 -18.87
N ASN A 4 9.74 22.44 -17.90
CA ASN A 4 8.61 21.57 -17.54
C ASN A 4 7.89 22.10 -16.27
N GLY A 5 7.88 23.44 -16.09
CA GLY A 5 7.56 24.10 -14.81
C GLY A 5 6.08 24.21 -14.44
N THR A 6 5.14 23.74 -15.28
CA THR A 6 3.69 23.88 -15.01
C THR A 6 3.12 22.73 -14.19
N SER A 7 3.55 21.50 -14.44
CA SER A 7 3.12 20.32 -13.66
C SER A 7 3.76 20.28 -12.27
N GLU A 8 5.05 20.61 -12.19
CA GLU A 8 5.80 20.61 -10.91
C GLU A 8 5.28 21.67 -9.92
N CYS A 9 5.01 22.89 -10.41
CA CYS A 9 4.38 23.97 -9.62
C CYS A 9 2.99 23.57 -9.11
N THR A 10 2.23 22.81 -9.90
CA THR A 10 0.90 22.34 -9.49
C THR A 10 0.99 21.32 -8.36
N VAL A 11 1.92 20.36 -8.44
CA VAL A 11 2.13 19.35 -7.39
C VAL A 11 2.66 20.01 -6.13
N THR A 12 3.69 20.84 -6.21
CA THR A 12 4.29 21.47 -5.02
C THR A 12 3.32 22.42 -4.32
N ASN A 13 2.53 23.19 -5.07
CA ASN A 13 1.48 24.04 -4.49
C ASN A 13 0.41 23.20 -3.79
N LYS A 14 -0.03 22.10 -4.41
CA LYS A 14 -1.05 21.23 -3.79
C LYS A 14 -0.54 20.59 -2.51
N LEU A 15 0.67 20.05 -2.52
CA LEU A 15 1.30 19.47 -1.33
C LEU A 15 1.48 20.52 -0.22
N SER A 16 1.80 21.77 -0.59
CA SER A 16 1.94 22.87 0.37
C SER A 16 0.60 23.22 1.04
N ILE A 17 -0.49 23.25 0.26
CA ILE A 17 -1.86 23.45 0.77
C ILE A 17 -2.23 22.30 1.73
N ASP A 18 -1.91 21.07 1.35
CA ASP A 18 -2.22 19.86 2.13
C ASP A 18 -1.23 19.65 3.30
N ARG A 19 -0.27 20.57 3.49
CA ARG A 19 0.81 20.51 4.50
C ARG A 19 1.65 19.24 4.45
N VAL A 20 1.85 18.71 3.25
CA VAL A 20 2.68 17.54 2.97
C VAL A 20 4.09 18.00 2.59
N ALA A 21 5.09 17.55 3.35
CA ALA A 21 6.49 17.76 3.01
C ALA A 21 6.96 16.70 2.00
N TRP A 22 7.44 17.14 0.83
CA TRP A 22 7.99 16.25 -0.19
C TRP A 22 9.51 16.14 -0.05
N HIS A 23 10.01 14.90 0.02
CA HIS A 23 11.43 14.62 0.11
C HIS A 23 11.84 13.62 -0.98
N PHE A 24 12.87 13.95 -1.76
CA PHE A 24 13.50 13.00 -2.65
C PHE A 24 14.43 12.08 -1.88
N LEU A 25 14.56 10.84 -2.35
CA LEU A 25 15.60 9.94 -1.84
C LEU A 25 16.98 10.53 -2.14
N PRO A 26 17.96 10.35 -1.22
CA PRO A 26 19.33 10.77 -1.49
C PRO A 26 19.84 10.14 -2.80
N PRO A 27 20.63 10.86 -3.61
CA PRO A 27 21.26 10.29 -4.79
C PRO A 27 22.05 9.02 -4.41
N SER A 28 21.95 7.98 -5.24
CA SER A 28 22.67 6.71 -5.04
C SER A 28 22.34 5.94 -3.75
N ALA A 29 21.15 6.15 -3.17
CA ALA A 29 20.68 5.41 -2.00
C ALA A 29 19.50 4.47 -2.33
N PRO A 30 19.67 3.45 -3.21
CA PRO A 30 18.58 2.58 -3.67
C PRO A 30 17.95 1.77 -2.52
N HIS A 31 18.70 1.51 -1.45
CA HIS A 31 18.21 0.78 -0.28
C HIS A 31 17.12 1.55 0.50
N PHE A 32 17.04 2.88 0.38
CA PHE A 32 15.95 3.65 1.00
C PHE A 32 14.59 3.38 0.34
N GLY A 33 14.57 2.74 -0.85
CA GLY A 33 13.35 2.41 -1.54
C GLY A 33 12.75 1.03 -1.25
N GLY A 34 13.48 0.17 -0.53
CA GLY A 34 13.13 -1.25 -0.45
C GLY A 34 11.71 -1.54 0.06
N LEU A 35 11.20 -0.74 1.00
CA LEU A 35 9.86 -0.96 1.56
C LEU A 35 8.75 -0.69 0.54
N TRP A 36 8.82 0.42 -0.21
CA TRP A 36 7.81 0.72 -1.22
C TRP A 36 7.93 -0.22 -2.43
N GLU A 37 9.15 -0.61 -2.80
CA GLU A 37 9.40 -1.59 -3.86
C GLU A 37 8.82 -2.97 -3.50
N ALA A 38 8.98 -3.40 -2.25
CA ALA A 38 8.38 -4.63 -1.74
C ALA A 38 6.84 -4.57 -1.76
N GLY A 39 6.25 -3.41 -1.44
CA GLY A 39 4.82 -3.16 -1.58
C GLY A 39 4.34 -3.33 -3.03
N VAL A 40 5.03 -2.68 -3.98
CA VAL A 40 4.73 -2.79 -5.42
C VAL A 40 4.87 -4.24 -5.90
N CYS A 41 5.91 -4.95 -5.46
CA CYS A 41 6.10 -6.36 -5.77
C CYS A 41 4.94 -7.22 -5.27
N SER A 42 4.48 -6.98 -4.03
CA SER A 42 3.38 -7.70 -3.41
C SER A 42 2.04 -7.50 -4.14
N VAL A 43 1.73 -6.27 -4.55
CA VAL A 43 0.53 -5.97 -5.34
C VAL A 43 0.59 -6.70 -6.70
N LYS A 44 1.71 -6.57 -7.42
CA LYS A 44 1.91 -7.24 -8.72
C LYS A 44 1.78 -8.76 -8.59
N HIS A 45 2.29 -9.34 -7.50
CA HIS A 45 2.18 -10.77 -7.23
C HIS A 45 0.72 -11.22 -7.14
N HIS A 46 -0.10 -10.51 -6.36
CA HIS A 46 -1.52 -10.83 -6.21
C HIS A 46 -2.29 -10.63 -7.52
N LEU A 47 -2.05 -9.53 -8.23
CA LEU A 47 -2.69 -9.27 -9.53
C LEU A 47 -2.41 -10.42 -10.53
N LYS A 48 -1.15 -10.85 -10.66
CA LYS A 48 -0.78 -11.97 -11.55
C LYS A 48 -1.53 -13.26 -11.22
N ARG A 49 -1.75 -13.55 -9.94
CA ARG A 49 -2.44 -14.77 -9.49
C ARG A 49 -3.96 -14.68 -9.64
N CYS A 50 -4.54 -13.53 -9.32
CA CYS A 50 -5.98 -13.35 -9.36
C CYS A 50 -6.52 -13.15 -10.77
N ILE A 51 -5.78 -12.47 -11.66
CA ILE A 51 -6.21 -12.19 -13.04
C ILE A 51 -5.99 -13.41 -13.94
N GLY A 52 -4.85 -14.10 -13.78
CA GLY A 52 -4.48 -15.20 -14.65
C GLY A 52 -4.40 -14.75 -16.12
N ALA A 53 -5.20 -15.39 -16.99
CA ALA A 53 -5.27 -15.09 -18.42
C ALA A 53 -6.46 -14.19 -18.80
N HIS A 54 -7.23 -13.69 -17.82
CA HIS A 54 -8.40 -12.87 -18.07
C HIS A 54 -8.02 -11.40 -18.32
N THR A 55 -8.82 -10.70 -19.14
CA THR A 55 -8.75 -9.25 -19.27
C THR A 55 -9.93 -8.68 -18.49
N LEU A 56 -9.64 -7.85 -17.49
CA LEU A 56 -10.66 -7.22 -16.65
C LEU A 56 -11.12 -5.89 -17.26
N THR A 57 -12.39 -5.58 -17.05
CA THR A 57 -12.91 -4.22 -17.20
C THR A 57 -12.31 -3.29 -16.13
N TYR A 58 -12.51 -1.99 -16.30
CA TYR A 58 -12.06 -1.00 -15.31
C TYR A 58 -12.66 -1.25 -13.93
N GLU A 59 -13.96 -1.53 -13.86
CA GLU A 59 -14.66 -1.76 -12.60
C GLU A 59 -14.15 -3.02 -11.89
N GLU A 60 -13.98 -4.11 -12.63
CA GLU A 60 -13.42 -5.36 -12.10
C GLU A 60 -11.98 -5.18 -11.60
N MET A 61 -11.15 -4.43 -12.34
CA MET A 61 -9.79 -4.11 -11.90
C MET A 61 -9.79 -3.29 -10.62
N ASN A 62 -10.65 -2.27 -10.53
CA ASN A 62 -10.77 -1.43 -9.34
C ASN A 62 -11.20 -2.25 -8.12
N THR A 63 -12.24 -3.08 -8.26
CA THR A 63 -12.69 -3.98 -7.20
C THR A 63 -11.59 -4.96 -6.78
N LEU A 64 -10.86 -5.54 -7.74
CA LEU A 64 -9.75 -6.44 -7.43
C LEU A 64 -8.64 -5.72 -6.66
N LEU A 65 -8.28 -4.50 -7.06
CA LEU A 65 -7.28 -3.69 -6.36
C LEU A 65 -7.68 -3.40 -4.92
N CYS A 66 -8.94 -3.00 -4.67
CA CYS A 66 -9.45 -2.79 -3.31
C CYS A 66 -9.35 -4.07 -2.46
N ARG A 67 -9.64 -5.24 -3.03
CA ARG A 67 -9.50 -6.53 -2.33
C ARG A 67 -8.04 -6.84 -2.00
N ILE A 68 -7.13 -6.61 -2.96
CA ILE A 68 -5.69 -6.82 -2.75
C ILE A 68 -5.17 -5.87 -1.67
N GLU A 69 -5.56 -4.60 -1.70
CA GLU A 69 -5.23 -3.61 -0.67
C GLU A 69 -5.68 -4.08 0.71
N ALA A 70 -6.95 -4.48 0.85
CA ALA A 70 -7.49 -4.99 2.11
C ALA A 70 -6.70 -6.19 2.64
N CYS A 71 -6.33 -7.14 1.75
CA CYS A 71 -5.47 -8.28 2.10
C CYS A 71 -4.08 -7.85 2.57
N LEU A 72 -3.42 -6.94 1.84
CA LEU A 72 -2.07 -6.50 2.18
C LEU A 72 -2.04 -5.73 3.50
N ASN A 73 -3.06 -4.92 3.76
CA ASN A 73 -3.19 -4.14 4.98
C ASN A 73 -3.68 -4.97 6.18
N SER A 74 -4.33 -6.11 5.96
CA SER A 74 -4.74 -7.02 7.05
C SER A 74 -3.73 -8.15 7.28
N ARG A 75 -2.60 -8.14 6.56
CA ARG A 75 -1.59 -9.19 6.69
C ARG A 75 -0.91 -9.12 8.08
N PRO A 76 -0.79 -10.26 8.81
CA PRO A 76 -0.04 -10.33 10.06
C PRO A 76 1.42 -9.87 9.90
N ILE A 77 1.89 -9.03 10.82
CA ILE A 77 3.29 -8.59 10.98
C ILE A 77 3.91 -9.25 12.22
N ALA A 78 3.21 -9.22 13.35
CA ALA A 78 3.67 -9.72 14.64
C ALA A 78 2.47 -10.12 15.52
N ALA A 79 2.70 -10.93 16.55
CA ALA A 79 1.71 -11.13 17.61
C ALA A 79 1.55 -9.85 18.44
N THR A 80 0.33 -9.56 18.90
CA THR A 80 0.07 -8.42 19.80
C THR A 80 0.21 -8.77 21.29
N SER A 81 0.25 -10.06 21.60
CA SER A 81 0.27 -10.61 22.95
C SER A 81 1.08 -11.91 22.97
N ASP A 82 1.66 -12.23 24.11
CA ASP A 82 2.35 -13.51 24.37
C ASP A 82 1.38 -14.60 24.85
N CYS A 83 0.09 -14.27 25.01
CA CYS A 83 -0.94 -15.23 25.40
C CYS A 83 -1.22 -16.22 24.26
N LEU A 84 -1.12 -17.52 24.55
CA LEU A 84 -1.33 -18.58 23.55
C LEU A 84 -2.78 -18.65 23.03
N ASP A 85 -3.74 -18.10 23.79
CA ASP A 85 -5.16 -18.05 23.42
C ASP A 85 -5.54 -16.75 22.68
N ASP A 86 -4.60 -15.81 22.53
CA ASP A 86 -4.82 -14.56 21.80
C ASP A 86 -4.31 -14.64 20.37
N TYR A 87 -5.22 -14.85 19.43
CA TYR A 87 -4.92 -14.97 18.00
C TYR A 87 -4.81 -13.63 17.26
N ARG A 88 -4.80 -12.50 17.99
CA ARG A 88 -4.71 -11.17 17.37
C ARG A 88 -3.30 -10.87 16.89
N ALA A 89 -3.19 -10.66 15.59
CA ALA A 89 -1.96 -10.18 14.96
C ALA A 89 -1.98 -8.66 14.77
N LEU A 90 -0.83 -8.04 14.97
CA LEU A 90 -0.54 -6.68 14.54
C LEU A 90 -0.44 -6.70 13.01
N THR A 91 -1.07 -5.73 12.35
CA THR A 91 -1.16 -5.64 10.89
C THR A 91 -0.89 -4.21 10.44
N PRO A 92 -0.56 -3.97 9.16
CA PRO A 92 -0.41 -2.60 8.67
C PRO A 92 -1.67 -1.74 8.88
N GLY A 93 -2.86 -2.34 8.78
CA GLY A 93 -4.16 -1.69 8.95
C GLY A 93 -4.31 -1.03 10.33
N HIS A 94 -3.75 -1.63 11.39
CA HIS A 94 -3.74 -1.03 12.72
C HIS A 94 -3.06 0.35 12.74
N PHE A 95 -2.03 0.57 11.92
CA PHE A 95 -1.37 1.88 11.82
C PHE A 95 -2.15 2.90 10.97
N LEU A 96 -3.02 2.42 10.08
CA LEU A 96 -3.79 3.26 9.16
C LEU A 96 -5.12 3.71 9.79
N ILE A 97 -5.83 2.80 10.44
CA ILE A 97 -7.20 3.02 10.94
C ILE A 97 -7.42 2.60 12.40
N GLY A 98 -6.43 1.97 13.04
CA GLY A 98 -6.54 1.46 14.41
C GLY A 98 -7.10 0.04 14.55
N ASP A 99 -7.45 -0.63 13.45
CA ASP A 99 -8.00 -2.00 13.44
C ASP A 99 -7.65 -2.74 12.13
N ASN A 100 -8.04 -4.01 12.02
CA ASN A 100 -7.93 -4.83 10.81
C ASN A 100 -9.01 -4.48 9.78
N LEU A 101 -8.62 -4.45 8.49
CA LEU A 101 -9.55 -4.15 7.38
C LEU A 101 -10.33 -5.37 6.87
N VAL A 102 -9.96 -6.57 7.30
CA VAL A 102 -10.60 -7.83 6.90
C VAL A 102 -11.06 -8.56 8.16
N ALA A 103 -12.33 -8.93 8.19
CA ALA A 103 -12.90 -9.75 9.26
C ALA A 103 -12.23 -11.14 9.27
N ILE A 104 -11.99 -11.69 10.46
CA ILE A 104 -11.54 -13.07 10.62
C ILE A 104 -12.62 -13.97 9.99
N PRO A 105 -12.27 -14.89 9.07
CA PRO A 105 -13.27 -15.80 8.50
C PRO A 105 -13.89 -16.63 9.64
N GLU A 106 -15.22 -16.63 9.72
CA GLU A 106 -15.95 -17.47 10.67
C GLU A 106 -15.75 -18.96 10.31
N PRO A 107 -15.65 -19.84 11.32
CA PRO A 107 -15.40 -21.27 11.14
C PRO A 107 -16.54 -22.03 10.44
#